data_AF-A0A354ZE95-F1
#
_entry.id   AF-A0A354ZE95-F1
#
_cell.length_a   1.000
_cell.length_b   1.000
_cell.length_c   1.000
_cell.angle_alpha   90.00
_cell.angle_beta   90.00
_cell.angle_gamma   90.00
#
_symmetry.space_group_name_H-M   'P 1'
#
loop_
_entity.id
_entity.type
_entity.pdbx_description
1 polymer ?
#
loop_
_entity_poly.entity_id
_entity_poly.type
_entity_poly.pdbx_seq_one_letter_code
_entity_poly.pdbx_strand_id
1 'polypeptide(L)' 'VDSVLGMHTQDPTTGNYSLAVPDGIVVRDGQFAGAAKVVISGNFFSALSDADTRFGLSGDHPNPGIELACHVEG' A
#
# COMPACT_ATOMS: atom_id res chain seq x y z
N VAL A 1 -1.65 2.41 -7.28
CA VAL A 1 -2.57 1.30 -6.90
C VAL A 1 -3.95 1.94 -6.78
N ASP A 2 -4.92 1.51 -7.56
CA ASP A 2 -6.23 2.19 -7.67
C ASP A 2 -7.19 1.81 -6.52
N SER A 3 -7.11 0.57 -6.02
CA SER A 3 -7.72 0.16 -4.76
C SER A 3 -6.98 -1.04 -4.16
N VAL A 4 -6.84 -1.08 -2.83
CA VAL A 4 -6.32 -2.26 -2.12
C VAL A 4 -7.49 -2.93 -1.40
N LEU A 5 -8.15 -3.87 -2.09
CA LEU A 5 -9.14 -4.75 -1.47
C LEU A 5 -8.43 -5.70 -0.50
N GLY A 6 -8.89 -5.74 0.76
CA GLY A 6 -8.53 -6.80 1.72
C GLY A 6 -7.72 -6.40 2.95
N MET A 7 -7.32 -5.13 3.11
CA MET A 7 -6.63 -4.69 4.34
C MET A 7 -7.46 -4.95 5.61
N HIS A 8 -8.80 -4.91 5.50
CA HIS A 8 -9.72 -5.14 6.61
C HIS A 8 -9.83 -6.61 7.06
N THR A 9 -9.34 -7.58 6.28
CA THR A 9 -9.41 -9.03 6.60
C THR A 9 -8.13 -9.57 7.25
N GLN A 10 -7.17 -8.72 7.56
CA GLN A 10 -5.85 -9.12 8.05
C GLN A 10 -5.75 -9.05 9.57
N ASP A 11 -4.61 -9.43 10.13
CA ASP A 11 -4.41 -9.54 11.57
C ASP A 11 -4.33 -8.12 12.20
N PRO A 12 -5.43 -7.64 12.80
CA PRO A 12 -5.46 -6.30 13.39
C PRO A 12 -4.78 -6.29 14.77
N THR A 13 -4.45 -7.46 15.32
CA THR A 13 -3.82 -7.61 16.62
C THR A 13 -2.34 -7.33 16.52
N THR A 14 -1.69 -7.90 15.50
CA THR A 14 -0.26 -7.72 15.27
C THR A 14 0.04 -6.62 14.25
N GLY A 15 -0.94 -6.24 13.43
CA GLY A 15 -0.79 -5.26 12.36
C GLY A 15 -0.15 -5.83 11.09
N ASN A 16 0.12 -7.14 11.04
CA ASN A 16 0.74 -7.78 9.88
C ASN A 16 -0.24 -7.88 8.71
N TYR A 17 0.25 -7.60 7.50
CA TYR A 17 -0.50 -7.71 6.26
C TYR A 17 0.27 -8.40 5.13
N SER A 18 -0.49 -9.04 4.26
CA SER A 18 -0.10 -9.58 2.95
C SER A 18 -1.28 -9.50 1.98
N LEU A 19 -1.18 -8.67 0.94
CA LEU A 19 -2.25 -8.32 0.01
C LEU A 19 -1.83 -8.63 -1.42
N ALA A 20 -2.60 -9.46 -2.10
CA ALA A 20 -2.43 -9.65 -3.53
C ALA A 20 -2.90 -8.40 -4.29
N VAL A 21 -2.05 -7.91 -5.19
CA VAL A 21 -2.33 -6.81 -6.12
C VAL A 21 -2.34 -7.41 -7.53
N PRO A 22 -3.51 -7.80 -8.07
CA PRO A 22 -3.61 -8.42 -9.38
C PRO A 22 -3.25 -7.44 -10.52
N ASP A 23 -3.58 -6.16 -10.35
CA ASP A 23 -3.44 -5.11 -11.37
C ASP A 23 -2.53 -3.97 -10.88
N GLY A 24 -1.27 -4.30 -10.60
CA GLY A 24 -0.25 -3.33 -10.20
C GLY A 24 0.36 -2.58 -11.39
N ILE A 25 0.78 -1.34 -11.17
CA ILE A 25 1.57 -0.55 -12.12
C ILE A 25 2.95 -0.33 -11.53
N VAL A 26 3.99 -0.65 -12.29
CA VAL A 26 5.39 -0.43 -11.90
C VAL A 26 5.89 0.87 -12.53
N VAL A 27 6.50 1.72 -11.72
CA VAL A 27 7.19 2.93 -12.17
C VAL A 27 8.67 2.80 -11.78
N ARG A 28 9.58 3.07 -12.72
CA ARG A 28 11.04 3.10 -12.51
C ARG A 28 11.60 4.39 -13.06
N ASP A 29 12.36 5.12 -12.27
CA ASP A 29 12.96 6.40 -12.65
C ASP A 29 11.92 7.39 -13.23
N GLY A 30 10.72 7.41 -12.64
CA GLY A 30 9.61 8.26 -13.09
C GLY A 30 8.92 7.78 -14.39
N GLN A 31 9.34 6.65 -14.97
CA GLN A 31 8.77 6.10 -16.19
C GLN A 31 7.89 4.87 -15.90
N PHE A 32 6.76 4.77 -16.61
CA PHE A 32 5.93 3.57 -16.59
C PHE A 32 6.72 2.38 -17.14
N ALA A 33 6.90 1.36 -16.30
CA ALA A 33 7.70 0.17 -16.59
C ALA A 33 6.84 -1.08 -16.89
N GLY A 34 5.51 -0.97 -16.78
CA GLY A 34 4.58 -2.05 -17.11
C GLY A 34 3.56 -2.35 -16.01
N ALA A 35 2.64 -3.26 -16.32
CA ALA A 35 1.74 -3.85 -15.33
C ALA A 35 2.41 -5.06 -14.66
N ALA A 36 2.13 -5.27 -13.38
CA ALA A 36 2.65 -6.40 -12.62
C ALA A 36 1.60 -6.93 -11.63
N LYS A 37 1.54 -8.26 -11.52
CA LYS A 37 0.85 -8.92 -10.42
C LYS A 37 1.87 -9.11 -9.30
N VAL A 38 1.58 -8.55 -8.13
CA VAL A 38 2.49 -8.58 -6.98
C VAL A 38 1.73 -8.91 -5.70
N VAL A 39 2.47 -9.24 -4.65
CA VAL A 39 1.99 -9.24 -3.28
C VAL A 39 2.68 -8.08 -2.56
N ILE A 40 1.89 -7.26 -1.86
CA ILE A 40 2.44 -6.27 -0.92
C ILE A 40 2.30 -6.79 0.50
N SER A 41 3.35 -6.70 1.29
CA SER A 41 3.37 -7.18 2.67
C SER A 41 4.07 -6.20 3.60
N GLY A 42 3.79 -6.32 4.90
CA GLY A 42 4.37 -5.45 5.90
C GLY A 42 3.66 -5.51 7.25
N ASN A 43 3.96 -4.52 8.09
CA ASN A 43 3.31 -4.31 9.37
C ASN A 43 2.80 -2.87 9.45
N PHE A 44 1.49 -2.70 9.66
CA PHE A 44 0.85 -1.39 9.67
C PHE A 44 1.32 -0.50 10.81
N PHE A 45 1.56 -1.06 12.01
CA PHE A 45 2.04 -0.29 13.15
C PHE A 45 3.49 0.18 12.96
N SER A 46 4.32 -0.66 12.35
CA SER A 46 5.66 -0.25 11.93
C SER A 46 5.59 0.89 10.92
N ALA A 47 4.73 0.77 9.90
CA ALA A 47 4.54 1.82 8.90
C ALA A 47 4.08 3.15 9.53
N LEU A 48 3.15 3.13 10.50
CA LEU A 48 2.71 4.35 11.20
C LEU A 48 3.84 5.07 11.96
N SER A 49 4.90 4.34 12.32
CA SER A 49 6.06 4.88 13.05
C SER A 49 7.21 5.28 12.11
N ASP A 50 7.07 5.03 10.80
CA ASP A 50 8.09 5.31 9.81
C ASP A 50 8.14 6.81 9.49
N ALA A 51 9.35 7.36 9.33
CA ALA A 51 9.57 8.77 9.02
C ALA A 51 9.09 9.14 7.60
N ASP A 52 9.01 8.16 6.69
CA ASP A 52 8.54 8.35 5.32
C ASP A 52 7.03 8.24 5.16
N THR A 53 6.29 7.90 6.23
CA THR A 53 4.83 7.81 6.20
C THR A 53 4.19 9.19 6.13
N ARG A 54 3.22 9.34 5.22
CA ARG A 54 2.52 10.61 4.99
C ARG A 54 1.02 10.42 5.05
N PHE A 55 0.34 11.31 5.76
CA PHE A 55 -1.11 11.35 5.83
C PHE A 55 -1.64 12.42 4.87
N GLY A 56 -2.70 12.09 4.14
CA GLY A 56 -3.30 12.96 3.15
C GLY A 56 -4.79 13.13 3.38
N LEU A 57 -5.29 14.32 3.08
CA LEU A 57 -6.71 14.58 2.87
C LEU A 57 -6.90 14.94 1.40
N SER A 58 -7.99 14.49 0.80
CA SER A 58 -8.37 14.84 -0.56
C SER A 58 -9.74 15.50 -0.55
N GLY A 59 -9.94 16.51 -1.40
CA GLY A 59 -11.27 17.07 -1.64
C GLY A 59 -12.18 16.10 -2.42
N ASP A 60 -11.57 15.16 -3.15
CA ASP A 60 -12.27 14.21 -4.03
C ASP A 60 -12.65 12.90 -3.32
N HIS A 61 -12.06 12.63 -2.15
CA HIS A 61 -12.36 11.44 -1.36
C HIS A 61 -12.74 11.79 0.08
N PRO A 62 -13.87 11.26 0.61
CA PRO A 62 -14.34 11.59 1.96
C PRO A 62 -13.48 10.99 3.07
N ASN A 63 -12.63 10.01 2.75
CA ASN A 63 -11.79 9.30 3.72
C ASN A 63 -10.34 9.80 3.63
N PRO A 64 -9.62 9.92 4.76
CA PRO A 64 -8.20 10.23 4.76
C PRO A 64 -7.40 9.12 4.06
N GLY A 65 -6.31 9.53 3.41
CA GLY A 65 -5.34 8.65 2.79
C GLY A 65 -4.07 8.52 3.64
N ILE A 66 -3.36 7.42 3.42
CA ILE A 66 -2.01 7.19 3.95
C ILE A 66 -1.11 6.71 2.81
N GLU A 67 0.05 7.34 2.68
CA GLU A 67 1.16 6.88 1.86
C GLU A 67 2.18 6.21 2.79
N LEU A 68 2.54 4.97 2.49
CA LEU A 68 3.45 4.17 3.30
C LEU A 68 4.37 3.32 2.41
N ALA A 69 5.57 3.05 2.91
CA ALA A 69 6.47 2.07 2.32
C ALA A 69 5.99 0.65 2.64
N CYS A 70 6.12 -0.26 1.69
CA CYS A 70 5.78 -1.67 1.87
C CYS A 70 6.76 -2.58 1.14
N HIS A 71 6.83 -3.84 1.58
CA HIS A 71 7.56 -4.87 0.86
C HIS A 71 6.72 -5.32 -0.34
N VAL A 72 7.38 -5.54 -1.48
CA VAL A 72 6.72 -5.96 -2.73
C VAL A 72 7.40 -7.23 -3.24
N GLU A 73 6.61 -8.28 -3.44
CA GLU A 73 7.03 -9.57 -3.99
C GLU A 73 6.34 -9.80 -5.34
N GLY A 74 7.07 -10.24 -6.36
CA GLY A 74 6.55 -10.46 -7.72
C GLY A 74 7.03 -11.77 -8.32
#